data_AF-A0A432T0C9-F1
#
_entry.id   AF-A0A432T0C9-F1
#
_cell.length_a   1.000
_cell.length_b   1.000
_cell.length_c   1.000
_cell.angle_alpha   90.00
_cell.angle_beta   90.00
_cell.angle_gamma   90.00
#
_symmetry.space_group_name_H-M   'P 1'
#
loop_
_entity.id
_entity.type
_entity.pdbx_description
1 polymer ?
#
loop_
_entity_poly.entity_id
_entity_poly.type
_entity_poly.pdbx_seq_one_letter_code
_entity_poly.pdbx_strand_id
1 'polypeptide(L)'
;MKKLLIIPAIVASFSSATTYTQADRIMDMQKMAQAMQDIQTGFFYNNIDIIKDGTKTLKDTIKKVRPIKSEVENTDIYEKWLNNSLKMTNKIKKKITQKAKDIEERFENGDPKQALQAYSKIAQQCLKCHVNLRKW
;
A
#
# COMPACT_ATOMS: atom_id res chain seq x y z
N MET A 1 6.65 -50.90 35.30
CA MET A 1 6.95 -49.48 35.04
C MET A 1 7.43 -49.34 33.60
N LYS A 2 6.54 -49.06 32.65
CA LYS A 2 6.90 -48.85 31.23
C LYS A 2 7.07 -47.34 30.99
N LYS A 3 8.30 -46.90 30.73
CA LYS A 3 8.61 -45.49 30.43
C LYS A 3 8.24 -45.22 28.97
N LEU A 4 7.21 -44.40 28.73
CA LEU A 4 6.91 -43.86 27.40
C LEU A 4 7.93 -42.75 27.09
N LEU A 5 8.74 -42.94 26.04
CA LEU A 5 9.58 -41.90 25.47
C LEU A 5 8.71 -41.06 24.52
N ILE A 6 8.45 -39.81 24.89
CA ILE A 6 7.81 -38.81 24.04
C ILE A 6 8.92 -38.16 23.20
N ILE A 7 8.93 -38.44 21.90
CA ILE A 7 9.80 -37.78 20.92
C ILE A 7 9.08 -36.52 20.44
N PRO A 8 9.61 -35.31 20.62
CA PRO A 8 9.00 -34.11 20.06
C PRO A 8 9.27 -34.05 18.55
N ALA A 9 8.20 -34.15 17.75
CA ALA A 9 8.25 -33.90 16.32
C ALA A 9 8.45 -32.40 16.06
N ILE A 10 9.65 -32.04 15.59
CA ILE A 10 9.93 -30.70 15.07
C ILE A 10 9.22 -30.58 13.72
N VAL A 11 8.03 -29.97 13.72
CA VAL A 11 7.36 -29.58 12.48
C VAL A 11 8.08 -28.34 11.96
N ALA A 12 9.01 -28.55 11.02
CA ALA A 12 9.64 -27.46 10.28
C ALA A 12 8.59 -26.88 9.31
N SER A 13 7.95 -25.79 9.72
CA SER A 13 7.06 -25.02 8.85
C SER A 13 7.92 -24.32 7.78
N PHE A 14 8.05 -24.94 6.61
CA PHE A 14 8.62 -24.29 5.43
C PHE A 14 7.69 -23.14 5.03
N SER A 15 8.06 -21.92 5.40
CA SER A 15 7.42 -20.71 4.90
C SER A 15 7.83 -20.53 3.45
N SER A 16 6.99 -20.99 2.51
CA SER A 16 7.19 -20.67 1.10
C SER A 16 7.00 -19.17 0.89
N ALA A 17 8.07 -18.47 0.54
CA ALA A 17 7.99 -17.07 0.16
C ALA A 17 7.18 -16.96 -1.14
N THR A 18 5.91 -16.58 -1.03
CA THR A 18 5.05 -16.39 -2.20
C THR A 18 5.57 -15.21 -3.03
N THR A 19 5.74 -15.45 -4.33
CA THR A 19 6.21 -14.43 -5.28
C THR A 19 5.11 -13.39 -5.49
N TYR A 20 5.46 -12.10 -5.52
CA TYR A 20 4.50 -11.04 -5.83
C TYR A 20 4.16 -11.04 -7.32
N THR A 21 2.91 -11.36 -7.64
CA THR A 21 2.40 -11.55 -8.99
C THR A 21 1.70 -10.30 -9.53
N GLN A 22 1.38 -10.33 -10.84
CA GLN A 22 0.55 -9.30 -11.44
C GLN A 22 -0.85 -9.25 -10.83
N ALA A 23 -1.42 -10.41 -10.49
CA ALA A 23 -2.72 -10.49 -9.84
C ALA A 23 -2.70 -9.83 -8.45
N ASP A 24 -1.66 -10.08 -7.65
CA ASP A 24 -1.47 -9.41 -6.36
C ASP A 24 -1.41 -7.89 -6.52
N ARG A 25 -0.68 -7.42 -7.53
CA ARG A 25 -0.58 -5.99 -7.83
C ARG A 25 -1.93 -5.39 -8.21
N ILE A 26 -2.74 -6.07 -9.02
CA ILE A 26 -4.08 -5.61 -9.38
C ILE A 26 -4.98 -5.54 -8.14
N MET A 27 -4.96 -6.59 -7.31
CA MET A 27 -5.71 -6.66 -6.06
C MET A 27 -5.32 -5.53 -5.09
N ASP A 28 -4.02 -5.27 -4.92
CA ASP A 28 -3.53 -4.17 -4.10
C ASP A 28 -4.00 -2.80 -4.66
N MET A 29 -4.03 -2.63 -5.98
CA MET A 29 -4.54 -1.38 -6.59
C MET A 29 -6.03 -1.18 -6.37
N GLN A 30 -6.83 -2.23 -6.52
CA GLN A 30 -8.26 -2.20 -6.25
C GLN A 30 -8.52 -1.87 -4.77
N LYS A 31 -7.77 -2.48 -3.87
CA LYS A 31 -7.86 -2.21 -2.43
C LYS A 31 -7.45 -0.78 -2.08
N MET A 32 -6.46 -0.20 -2.75
CA MET A 32 -6.15 1.22 -2.59
C MET A 32 -7.24 2.13 -3.14
N ALA A 33 -7.90 1.76 -4.25
CA ALA A 33 -9.02 2.52 -4.78
C ALA A 33 -10.21 2.51 -3.80
N GLN A 34 -10.54 1.34 -3.24
CA GLN A 34 -11.54 1.22 -2.19
C GLN A 34 -11.19 2.09 -0.98
N ALA A 35 -9.95 2.03 -0.50
CA ALA A 35 -9.50 2.85 0.62
C ALA A 35 -9.67 4.35 0.36
N MET A 36 -9.45 4.81 -0.88
CA MET A 36 -9.69 6.21 -1.26
C MET A 36 -11.18 6.58 -1.29
N GLN A 37 -12.06 5.63 -1.62
CA GLN A 37 -13.52 5.80 -1.54
C GLN A 37 -13.99 5.81 -0.08
N ASP A 38 -13.43 4.96 0.78
CA ASP A 38 -13.76 4.93 2.21
C ASP A 38 -13.40 6.27 2.86
N ILE A 39 -12.18 6.80 2.61
CA ILE A 39 -11.78 8.11 3.13
C ILE A 39 -12.73 9.22 2.67
N GLN A 40 -13.11 9.23 1.39
CA GLN A 40 -14.06 10.20 0.85
C GLN A 40 -15.44 10.07 1.49
N THR A 41 -15.91 8.84 1.66
CA THR A 41 -17.17 8.51 2.35
C THR A 41 -17.14 9.02 3.78
N GLY A 42 -16.02 8.83 4.49
CA GLY A 42 -15.81 9.35 5.83
C GLY A 42 -15.89 10.88 5.90
N PHE A 43 -15.36 11.61 4.91
CA PHE A 43 -15.57 13.06 4.83
C PHE A 43 -17.05 13.44 4.65
N PHE A 44 -17.78 12.76 3.76
CA PHE A 44 -19.18 13.08 3.47
C PHE A 44 -20.13 12.78 4.64
N TYR A 45 -19.84 11.73 5.42
CA TYR A 45 -20.63 11.36 6.60
C TYR A 45 -20.11 11.94 7.90
N ASN A 46 -19.07 12.79 7.85
CA ASN A 46 -18.39 13.34 9.02
C ASN A 46 -17.99 12.24 10.04
N ASN A 47 -17.42 11.14 9.55
CA ASN A 47 -17.12 9.94 10.33
C ASN A 47 -15.62 9.64 10.35
N ILE A 48 -14.98 9.90 11.49
CA ILE A 48 -13.54 9.70 11.68
C ILE A 48 -13.12 8.22 11.65
N ASP A 49 -13.99 7.30 12.08
CA ASP A 49 -13.64 5.88 12.10
C ASP A 49 -13.52 5.33 10.68
N ILE A 50 -14.44 5.70 9.80
CA ILE A 50 -14.35 5.38 8.36
C ILE A 50 -13.07 5.98 7.75
N ILE A 51 -12.71 7.21 8.11
CA ILE A 51 -11.45 7.84 7.65
C ILE A 51 -10.24 7.04 8.14
N LYS A 52 -10.21 6.63 9.41
CA LYS A 52 -9.12 5.84 9.99
C LYS A 52 -8.99 4.47 9.32
N ASP A 53 -10.09 3.81 9.06
CA ASP A 53 -10.09 2.51 8.38
C ASP A 53 -9.58 2.62 6.94
N GLY A 54 -10.06 3.63 6.20
CA GLY A 54 -9.60 3.91 4.84
C GLY A 54 -8.11 4.29 4.80
N THR A 55 -7.67 5.22 5.65
CA THR A 55 -6.26 5.63 5.72
C THR A 55 -5.33 4.50 6.16
N LYS A 56 -5.74 3.67 7.13
CA LYS A 56 -5.00 2.46 7.53
C LYS A 56 -4.88 1.50 6.35
N THR A 57 -5.98 1.18 5.69
CA THR A 57 -6.01 0.29 4.53
C THR A 57 -5.10 0.79 3.42
N LEU A 58 -5.15 2.09 3.11
CA LEU A 58 -4.28 2.71 2.13
C LEU A 58 -2.80 2.60 2.51
N LYS A 59 -2.44 2.97 3.75
CA LYS A 59 -1.07 2.91 4.28
C LYS A 59 -0.50 1.49 4.26
N ASP A 60 -1.30 0.48 4.57
CA ASP A 60 -0.85 -0.91 4.60
C ASP A 60 -0.72 -1.51 3.20
N THR A 61 -1.63 -1.14 2.29
CA THR A 61 -1.64 -1.66 0.93
C THR A 61 -0.54 -1.03 0.06
N ILE A 62 -0.32 0.29 0.13
CA ILE A 62 0.69 0.99 -0.67
C ILE A 62 2.13 0.50 -0.41
N LYS A 63 2.40 -0.05 0.78
CA LYS A 63 3.70 -0.65 1.11
C LYS A 63 4.01 -1.86 0.23
N LYS A 64 2.99 -2.67 -0.09
CA LYS A 64 3.09 -3.92 -0.85
C LYS A 64 3.39 -3.70 -2.33
N VAL A 65 2.87 -2.62 -2.90
CA VAL A 65 3.00 -2.28 -4.32
C VAL A 65 4.46 -2.25 -4.76
N ARG A 66 4.88 -3.20 -5.58
CA ARG A 66 6.26 -3.30 -6.08
C ARG A 66 6.30 -3.90 -7.49
N PRO A 67 7.46 -3.88 -8.18
CA PRO A 67 7.59 -4.62 -9.42
C PRO A 67 7.32 -6.11 -9.22
N ILE A 68 6.74 -6.76 -10.22
CA ILE A 68 6.53 -8.21 -10.22
C ILE A 68 7.81 -8.93 -10.62
N LYS A 69 7.91 -10.23 -10.34
CA LYS A 69 9.12 -11.02 -10.61
C LYS A 69 9.65 -10.84 -12.04
N SER A 70 8.78 -10.93 -13.05
CA SER A 70 9.18 -10.76 -14.45
C SER A 70 9.67 -9.34 -14.80
N GLU A 71 9.31 -8.31 -14.04
CA GLU A 71 9.84 -6.94 -14.23
C GLU A 71 11.19 -6.74 -13.54
N VAL A 72 11.53 -7.57 -12.56
CA VAL A 72 12.82 -7.52 -11.86
C VAL A 72 13.85 -8.41 -12.56
N GLU A 73 13.42 -9.56 -13.07
CA GLU A 73 14.29 -10.57 -13.69
C GLU A 73 14.49 -10.38 -15.19
N ASN A 74 13.76 -9.46 -15.83
CA ASN A 74 13.95 -9.18 -17.24
C ASN A 74 15.26 -8.39 -17.46
N THR A 75 16.24 -9.07 -18.06
CA THR A 75 17.59 -8.55 -18.36
C THR A 75 17.62 -7.51 -19.48
N ASP A 76 16.51 -7.31 -20.20
CA ASP A 76 16.39 -6.36 -21.32
C ASP A 76 15.92 -4.97 -20.84
N ILE A 77 15.49 -4.85 -19.58
CA ILE A 77 15.10 -3.57 -18.99
C ILE A 77 16.38 -2.83 -18.61
N TYR A 78 16.58 -1.65 -19.22
CA TYR A 78 17.66 -0.74 -18.86
C TYR A 78 17.63 -0.52 -17.33
N GLU A 79 18.60 -1.09 -16.61
CA GLU A 79 18.65 -1.14 -15.14
C GLU A 79 18.37 0.22 -14.47
N LYS A 80 18.85 1.29 -15.13
CA LYS A 80 18.61 2.68 -14.77
C LYS A 80 17.13 3.06 -14.77
N TRP A 81 16.32 2.58 -15.72
CA TRP A 81 14.88 2.80 -15.74
C TRP A 81 14.21 2.14 -14.53
N LEU A 82 14.53 0.86 -14.25
CA LEU A 82 13.97 0.15 -13.10
C LEU A 82 14.35 0.85 -11.78
N ASN A 83 15.63 1.23 -11.62
CA ASN A 83 16.12 1.96 -10.46
C ASN A 83 15.43 3.32 -10.27
N ASN A 84 15.22 4.07 -11.37
CA ASN A 84 14.49 5.34 -11.32
C ASN A 84 13.02 5.15 -10.94
N SER A 85 12.37 4.13 -11.52
CA SER A 85 10.98 3.77 -11.23
C SER A 85 10.80 3.37 -9.76
N LEU A 86 11.72 2.59 -9.20
CA LEU A 86 11.73 2.20 -7.79
C LEU A 86 11.91 3.42 -6.87
N LYS A 87 12.90 4.28 -7.15
CA LYS A 87 13.14 5.52 -6.38
C LYS A 87 11.92 6.44 -6.37
N MET A 88 11.32 6.64 -7.54
CA MET A 88 10.12 7.46 -7.70
C MET A 88 8.94 6.85 -6.94
N THR A 89 8.69 5.54 -7.10
CA THR A 89 7.61 4.83 -6.41
C THR A 89 7.77 4.92 -4.90
N ASN A 90 8.97 4.68 -4.37
CA ASN A 90 9.23 4.78 -2.92
C ASN A 90 8.96 6.19 -2.37
N LYS A 91 9.31 7.24 -3.14
CA LYS A 91 8.97 8.63 -2.77
C LYS A 91 7.47 8.86 -2.76
N ILE A 92 6.74 8.31 -3.73
CA ILE A 92 5.26 8.36 -3.76
C ILE A 92 4.67 7.64 -2.56
N LYS A 93 5.10 6.41 -2.27
CA LYS A 93 4.64 5.63 -1.09
C LYS A 93 4.78 6.45 0.19
N LYS A 94 5.98 7.02 0.42
CA LYS A 94 6.25 7.87 1.60
C LYS A 94 5.30 9.07 1.68
N LYS A 95 5.07 9.75 0.56
CA LYS A 95 4.16 10.91 0.52
C LYS A 95 2.70 10.51 0.79
N ILE A 96 2.23 9.41 0.20
CA ILE A 96 0.88 8.88 0.45
C ILE A 96 0.73 8.53 1.92
N THR A 97 1.68 7.80 2.50
CA THR A 97 1.65 7.43 3.93
C THR A 97 1.65 8.65 4.84
N GLN A 98 2.46 9.68 4.54
CA GLN A 98 2.47 10.90 5.34
C GLN A 98 1.14 11.63 5.22
N LYS A 99 0.61 11.81 4.01
CA LYS A 99 -0.65 12.53 3.81
C LYS A 99 -1.85 11.79 4.39
N ALA A 100 -1.83 10.46 4.44
CA ALA A 100 -2.85 9.68 5.13
C ALA A 100 -2.87 9.98 6.63
N LYS A 101 -1.70 10.10 7.28
CA LYS A 101 -1.61 10.56 8.67
C LYS A 101 -2.11 12.00 8.84
N ASP A 102 -1.73 12.89 7.92
CA ASP A 102 -2.21 14.28 7.95
C ASP A 102 -3.74 14.35 7.84
N ILE A 103 -4.40 13.44 7.11
CA ILE A 103 -5.86 13.35 7.05
C ILE A 103 -6.43 13.02 8.42
N GLU A 104 -5.93 11.96 9.07
CA GLU A 104 -6.35 11.52 10.41
C GLU A 104 -6.21 12.68 11.42
N GLU A 105 -5.00 13.24 11.53
CA GLU A 105 -4.68 14.31 12.50
C GLU A 105 -5.52 15.57 12.27
N ARG A 106 -5.66 16.03 11.01
CA ARG A 106 -6.42 17.25 10.71
C ARG A 106 -7.90 17.06 10.96
N PHE A 107 -8.45 15.91 10.59
CA PHE A 107 -9.87 15.65 10.78
C PHE A 107 -10.21 15.51 12.27
N GLU A 108 -9.39 14.78 13.04
CA GLU A 108 -9.54 14.67 14.51
C GLU A 108 -9.48 16.03 15.22
N ASN A 109 -8.64 16.94 14.74
CA ASN A 109 -8.50 18.29 15.27
C ASN A 109 -9.59 19.27 14.80
N GLY A 110 -10.65 18.79 14.14
CA GLY A 110 -11.74 19.64 13.67
C GLY A 110 -11.42 20.51 12.45
N ASP A 111 -10.40 20.13 11.67
CA ASP A 111 -9.97 20.82 10.46
C ASP A 111 -10.20 19.95 9.18
N PRO A 112 -11.47 19.70 8.82
CA PRO A 112 -11.81 18.84 7.68
C PRO A 112 -11.37 19.45 6.34
N LYS A 113 -11.21 20.78 6.26
CA LYS A 113 -10.72 21.47 5.05
C LYS A 113 -9.27 21.08 4.77
N GLN A 114 -8.38 21.14 5.77
CA GLN A 114 -6.99 20.73 5.58
C GLN A 114 -6.86 19.21 5.41
N ALA A 115 -7.73 18.42 6.07
CA ALA A 115 -7.80 16.99 5.83
C ALA A 115 -8.16 16.67 4.37
N LEU A 116 -9.17 17.34 3.79
CA LEU A 116 -9.54 17.20 2.39
C LEU A 116 -8.40 17.61 1.44
N GLN A 117 -7.66 18.67 1.76
CA GLN A 117 -6.48 19.05 0.98
C GLN A 117 -5.38 17.97 1.02
N ALA A 118 -5.18 17.31 2.16
CA ALA A 118 -4.25 16.19 2.26
C ALA A 118 -4.70 15.00 1.40
N TYR A 119 -6.01 14.70 1.37
CA TYR A 119 -6.60 13.72 0.47
C TYR A 119 -6.35 14.05 -1.01
N SER A 120 -6.58 15.29 -1.45
CA SER A 120 -6.28 15.69 -2.83
C SER A 120 -4.79 15.53 -3.17
N LYS A 121 -3.89 15.79 -2.21
CA LYS A 121 -2.44 15.57 -2.39
C LYS A 121 -2.10 14.08 -2.55
N ILE A 122 -2.86 13.17 -1.94
CA ILE A 122 -2.74 11.72 -2.19
C ILE A 122 -3.15 11.41 -3.62
N ALA A 123 -4.32 11.89 -4.06
CA ALA A 123 -4.81 11.65 -5.43
C ALA A 123 -3.80 12.12 -6.50
N GLN A 124 -3.14 13.27 -6.28
CA GLN A 124 -2.05 13.75 -7.14
C GLN A 124 -0.84 12.80 -7.17
N GLN A 125 -0.49 12.16 -6.05
CA GLN A 125 0.59 11.16 -6.06
C GLN A 125 0.18 9.88 -6.80
N CYS A 126 -1.09 9.45 -6.67
CA CYS A 126 -1.62 8.33 -7.43
C CYS A 126 -1.50 8.60 -8.95
N LEU A 127 -2.00 9.75 -9.41
CA LEU A 127 -1.91 10.15 -10.81
C LEU A 127 -0.46 10.25 -11.30
N LYS A 128 0.44 10.80 -10.47
CA LYS A 128 1.86 10.86 -10.80
C LYS A 128 2.45 9.46 -11.07
N CYS A 129 2.17 8.47 -10.22
CA CYS A 129 2.63 7.11 -10.46
C CYS A 129 2.07 6.56 -11.77
N HIS A 130 0.78 6.79 -12.00
CA HIS A 130 0.08 6.21 -13.12
C HIS A 130 0.53 6.79 -14.47
N VAL A 131 0.71 8.10 -14.59
CA VAL A 131 1.25 8.72 -15.81
C VAL A 131 2.68 8.23 -16.09
N ASN A 132 3.54 8.19 -15.05
CA ASN A 132 4.96 7.88 -15.24
C ASN A 132 5.25 6.38 -15.48
N LEU A 133 4.48 5.48 -14.88
CA LEU A 133 4.78 4.03 -14.93
C LEU A 133 3.72 3.21 -15.65
N ARG A 134 2.47 3.69 -15.69
CA ARG A 134 1.33 2.93 -16.22
C ARG A 134 0.81 3.48 -17.53
N LYS A 135 1.43 4.54 -18.06
CA LYS A 135 1.11 5.17 -19.35
C LYS A 135 -0.37 5.59 -19.42
N TRP A 136 -0.85 6.20 -18.33
CA TRP A 136 -2.11 6.93 -18.31
C TRP A 136 -1.95 8.30 -18.95
#